data_AF-A0A4Y7RGP6-F1
#
_entry.id   AF-A0A4Y7RGP6-F1
#
_cell.length_a   1.000
_cell.length_b   1.000
_cell.length_c   1.000
_cell.angle_alpha   90.00
_cell.angle_beta   90.00
_cell.angle_gamma   90.00
#
_symmetry.space_group_name_H-M   'P 1'
#
loop_
_entity.id
_entity.type
_entity.pdbx_description
1 polymer ?
#
loop_
_entity_poly.entity_id
_entity_poly.type
_entity_poly.pdbx_seq_one_letter_code
_entity_poly.pdbx_strand_id
1 'polypeptide(L)'
;MHQSACNGVQKTQNRKNNGYGLLKALCSDIFDHVFSKDLISENTHDFSSSNNDLEAKITHILYHLKDSKRDMKGILTRESGELFLSLFKKYLEQLFNEFMTNESLDGIPKEYVVNHMAGGFVETVKWWIQNDMAQSPEELTRYFFILHRLYH
;
A
#
# COMPACT_ATOMS: atom_id res chain seq x y z
N MET A 1 -22.28 -34.66 30.17
CA MET A 1 -21.42 -33.46 30.34
C MET A 1 -20.25 -33.47 29.34
N HIS A 2 -20.50 -33.55 28.03
CA HIS A 2 -19.42 -33.71 27.03
C HIS A 2 -19.69 -32.96 25.71
N GLN A 3 -20.35 -31.80 25.75
CA GLN A 3 -20.59 -30.97 24.55
C GLN A 3 -20.04 -29.55 24.60
N SER A 4 -19.43 -29.12 25.71
CA SER A 4 -18.96 -27.73 25.85
C SER A 4 -17.51 -27.47 25.39
N ALA A 5 -16.75 -28.49 24.99
CA ALA A 5 -15.32 -28.33 24.65
C ALA A 5 -15.03 -28.10 23.15
N CYS A 6 -15.91 -28.50 22.23
CA CYS A 6 -15.65 -28.36 20.77
C CYS A 6 -15.95 -26.95 20.20
N ASN A 7 -16.78 -26.15 20.86
CA ASN A 7 -17.16 -24.81 20.35
C ASN A 7 -16.08 -23.73 20.56
N GLY A 8 -15.07 -23.98 21.41
CA GLY A 8 -13.95 -23.06 21.63
C GLY A 8 -12.92 -23.08 20.49
N VAL A 9 -12.60 -24.27 19.97
CA VAL A 9 -11.52 -24.50 18.99
C VAL A 9 -11.93 -24.04 17.59
N GLN A 10 -13.19 -24.23 17.19
CA GLN A 10 -13.70 -23.76 15.89
C GLN A 10 -13.84 -22.24 15.80
N LYS A 11 -14.16 -21.54 16.91
CA LYS A 11 -14.22 -20.07 16.93
C LYS A 11 -12.84 -19.40 16.84
N THR A 12 -11.79 -20.03 17.36
CA THR A 12 -10.41 -19.53 17.25
C THR A 12 -9.82 -19.75 15.86
N GLN A 13 -10.16 -20.84 15.17
CA GLN A 13 -9.70 -21.10 13.80
C GLN A 13 -10.36 -20.16 12.78
N ASN A 14 -11.65 -19.83 12.96
CA ASN A 14 -12.40 -18.94 12.06
C ASN A 14 -11.99 -17.45 12.22
N ARG A 15 -11.42 -17.06 13.37
CA ARG A 15 -10.88 -15.70 13.58
C ARG A 15 -9.47 -15.51 13.01
N LYS A 16 -8.64 -16.54 12.91
CA LYS A 16 -7.29 -16.44 12.32
C LYS A 16 -7.31 -16.38 10.78
N ASN A 17 -8.32 -16.96 10.15
CA ASN A 17 -8.46 -16.97 8.68
C ASN A 17 -8.98 -15.66 8.07
N ASN A 18 -9.51 -14.73 8.87
CA ASN A 18 -10.06 -13.48 8.32
C ASN A 18 -8.97 -12.46 7.94
N GLY A 19 -7.88 -12.37 8.70
CA GLY A 19 -6.81 -11.40 8.46
C GLY A 19 -5.98 -11.73 7.22
N TYR A 20 -5.68 -13.01 7.02
CA TYR A 20 -4.95 -13.48 5.85
C TYR A 20 -5.79 -13.42 4.56
N GLY A 21 -7.09 -13.73 4.65
CA GLY A 21 -8.01 -13.58 3.53
C GLY A 21 -8.19 -12.11 3.11
N LEU A 22 -8.31 -11.20 4.08
CA LEU A 22 -8.42 -9.77 3.83
C LEU A 22 -7.13 -9.17 3.29
N LEU A 23 -5.98 -9.59 3.84
CA LEU A 23 -4.66 -9.26 3.31
C LEU A 23 -4.58 -9.67 1.83
N LYS A 24 -4.94 -10.91 1.50
CA LYS A 24 -4.90 -11.41 0.12
C LYS A 24 -5.84 -10.65 -0.81
N ALA A 25 -7.05 -10.31 -0.37
CA ALA A 25 -8.01 -9.54 -1.17
C ALA A 25 -7.50 -8.12 -1.45
N LEU A 26 -7.02 -7.40 -0.44
CA LEU A 26 -6.45 -6.05 -0.61
C LEU A 26 -5.18 -6.03 -1.45
N CYS A 27 -4.34 -7.03 -1.21
CA CYS A 27 -3.20 -7.31 -2.06
C CYS A 27 -3.66 -7.52 -3.50
N SER A 28 -4.57 -8.46 -3.77
CA SER A 28 -5.08 -8.70 -5.12
C SER A 28 -5.73 -7.46 -5.75
N ASP A 29 -6.53 -6.68 -5.02
CA ASP A 29 -7.15 -5.47 -5.58
C ASP A 29 -6.07 -4.43 -5.97
N ILE A 30 -5.10 -4.17 -5.09
CA ILE A 30 -3.96 -3.29 -5.40
C ILE A 30 -3.10 -3.88 -6.54
N PHE A 31 -2.88 -5.20 -6.57
CA PHE A 31 -1.98 -5.85 -7.53
C PHE A 31 -2.61 -6.06 -8.90
N ASP A 32 -3.91 -6.33 -8.97
CA ASP A 32 -4.62 -6.60 -10.21
C ASP A 32 -5.08 -5.30 -10.88
N HIS A 33 -5.25 -4.19 -10.13
CA HIS A 33 -5.78 -2.92 -10.67
C HIS A 33 -4.68 -1.87 -10.87
N VAL A 34 -3.86 -1.58 -9.85
CA VAL A 34 -2.82 -0.52 -9.93
C VAL A 34 -1.65 -0.92 -10.84
N PHE A 35 -1.30 -2.21 -10.87
CA PHE A 35 -0.17 -2.72 -11.65
C PHE A 35 -0.58 -3.38 -12.97
N SER A 36 -1.89 -3.43 -13.28
CA SER A 36 -2.31 -3.65 -14.65
C SER A 36 -1.83 -2.48 -15.52
N LYS A 37 -1.44 -2.74 -16.77
CA LYS A 37 -0.74 -1.77 -17.62
C LYS A 37 -1.52 -0.50 -17.96
N ASP A 38 -2.80 -0.44 -17.60
CA ASP A 38 -3.71 0.65 -17.93
C ASP A 38 -4.31 1.21 -16.64
N LEU A 39 -4.20 2.53 -16.41
CA LEU A 39 -4.96 3.22 -15.38
C LEU A 39 -6.42 3.24 -15.85
N ILE A 40 -7.24 2.34 -15.33
CA ILE A 40 -8.65 2.23 -15.73
C ILE A 40 -9.47 3.29 -14.96
N SER A 41 -10.52 3.81 -15.59
CA SER A 41 -11.49 4.69 -14.94
C SER A 41 -12.29 3.89 -13.90
N GLU A 42 -12.31 4.33 -12.64
CA GLU A 42 -13.05 3.68 -11.56
C GLU A 42 -14.21 4.55 -11.05
N ASN A 43 -15.12 3.94 -10.29
CA ASN A 43 -16.34 4.62 -9.81
C ASN A 43 -16.04 5.77 -8.82
N THR A 44 -14.94 5.71 -8.08
CA THR A 44 -14.59 6.72 -7.06
C THR A 44 -13.56 7.73 -7.53
N HIS A 45 -12.81 7.43 -8.61
CA HIS A 45 -11.73 8.27 -9.13
C HIS A 45 -11.37 7.88 -10.58
N ASP A 46 -10.91 8.85 -11.39
CA ASP A 46 -10.61 8.64 -12.81
C ASP A 46 -9.17 9.03 -13.15
N PHE A 47 -8.32 8.03 -13.41
CA PHE A 47 -6.94 8.23 -13.89
C PHE A 47 -6.72 7.82 -15.34
N SER A 48 -7.80 7.51 -16.09
CA SER A 48 -7.74 7.04 -17.48
C SER A 48 -7.13 8.03 -18.48
N SER A 49 -7.01 9.30 -18.07
CA SER A 49 -6.40 10.38 -18.85
C SER A 49 -4.98 10.75 -18.43
N SER A 50 -4.42 10.11 -17.40
CA SER A 50 -3.07 10.43 -16.90
C SER A 50 -1.99 9.64 -17.65
N ASN A 51 -0.94 10.33 -18.09
CA ASN A 51 0.19 9.75 -18.83
C ASN A 51 1.08 8.88 -17.93
N ASN A 52 0.59 7.71 -17.46
CA ASN A 52 1.37 6.69 -16.75
C ASN A 52 2.40 7.27 -15.76
N ASP A 53 2.05 8.35 -15.06
CA ASP A 53 2.99 9.16 -14.28
C ASP A 53 3.12 8.58 -12.87
N LEU A 54 4.32 8.66 -12.28
CA LEU A 54 4.58 8.09 -10.97
C LEU A 54 3.71 8.76 -9.90
N GLU A 55 3.53 10.08 -9.97
CA GLU A 55 2.67 10.81 -9.02
C GLU A 55 1.20 10.36 -9.13
N ALA A 56 0.71 10.14 -10.36
CA ALA A 56 -0.65 9.64 -10.60
C ALA A 56 -0.84 8.21 -10.04
N LYS A 57 0.11 7.30 -10.27
CA LYS A 57 0.07 5.93 -9.72
C LYS A 57 0.10 5.92 -8.19
N ILE A 58 0.96 6.75 -7.58
CA ILE A 58 1.02 6.87 -6.13
C ILE A 58 -0.31 7.38 -5.57
N THR A 59 -0.92 8.39 -6.21
CA THR A 59 -2.22 8.92 -5.79
C THR A 59 -3.32 7.86 -5.91
N HIS A 60 -3.32 7.08 -6.99
CA HIS A 60 -4.27 5.97 -7.19
C HIS A 60 -4.14 4.91 -6.09
N ILE A 61 -2.91 4.49 -5.73
CA ILE A 61 -2.67 3.56 -4.61
C ILE A 61 -3.30 4.10 -3.32
N LEU A 62 -3.14 5.39 -3.04
CA LEU A 62 -3.69 6.02 -1.85
C LEU A 62 -5.23 6.04 -1.86
N TYR A 63 -5.87 6.16 -3.02
CA TYR A 63 -7.33 6.02 -3.14
C TYR A 63 -7.81 4.62 -2.73
N HIS A 64 -7.21 3.55 -3.24
CA HIS A 64 -7.59 2.19 -2.84
C HIS A 64 -7.41 1.93 -1.34
N LEU A 65 -6.31 2.44 -0.76
CA LEU A 65 -6.08 2.33 0.68
C LEU A 65 -7.16 3.09 1.47
N LYS A 66 -7.57 4.27 0.99
CA LYS A 66 -8.61 5.10 1.63
C LYS A 66 -9.99 4.47 1.53
N ASP A 67 -10.36 3.94 0.38
CA ASP A 67 -11.65 3.26 0.17
C ASP A 67 -11.75 2.00 1.05
N SER A 68 -10.60 1.41 1.38
CA SER A 68 -10.45 0.25 2.27
C SER A 68 -10.12 0.60 3.73
N LYS A 69 -10.32 1.85 4.17
CA LYS A 69 -9.87 2.37 5.48
C LYS A 69 -10.22 1.50 6.68
N ARG A 70 -11.46 0.98 6.72
CA ARG A 70 -11.95 0.15 7.86
C ARG A 70 -11.15 -1.15 7.98
N ASP A 71 -10.85 -1.77 6.85
CA ASP A 71 -10.09 -3.01 6.75
C ASP A 71 -8.60 -2.78 7.00
N MET A 72 -8.06 -1.65 6.53
CA MET A 72 -6.67 -1.24 6.76
C MET A 72 -6.33 -1.07 8.25
N LYS A 73 -7.19 -0.40 9.01
CA LYS A 73 -7.00 -0.26 10.47
C LYS A 73 -7.05 -1.63 11.16
N GLY A 74 -7.91 -2.52 10.69
CA GLY A 74 -8.02 -3.90 11.19
C GLY A 74 -6.82 -4.78 10.87
N ILE A 75 -6.19 -4.63 9.71
CA ILE A 75 -5.00 -5.38 9.28
C ILE A 75 -3.76 -4.91 10.03
N LEU A 76 -3.54 -3.60 10.13
CA LEU A 76 -2.33 -3.03 10.73
C LEU A 76 -2.26 -3.18 12.25
N THR A 77 -3.41 -3.33 12.92
CA THR A 77 -3.46 -3.54 14.38
C THR A 77 -3.25 -5.00 14.80
N ARG A 78 -3.06 -5.92 13.85
CA ARG A 78 -2.90 -7.35 14.08
C ARG A 78 -1.50 -7.83 13.68
N GLU A 79 -1.18 -9.07 14.02
CA GLU A 79 0.04 -9.78 13.59
C GLU A 79 0.22 -9.77 12.06
N SER A 80 -0.86 -9.64 11.28
CA SER A 80 -0.83 -9.52 9.82
C SER A 80 -0.28 -8.18 9.30
N GLY A 81 -0.12 -7.17 10.16
CA GLY A 81 0.29 -5.82 9.77
C GLY A 81 1.71 -5.77 9.21
N GLU A 82 2.67 -6.44 9.87
CA GLU A 82 4.05 -6.50 9.38
C GLU A 82 4.17 -7.23 8.05
N LEU A 83 3.40 -8.32 7.87
CA LEU A 83 3.35 -9.05 6.61
C LEU A 83 2.78 -8.19 5.48
N PHE A 84 1.70 -7.44 5.76
CA PHE A 84 1.14 -6.48 4.81
C PHE A 84 2.17 -5.44 4.38
N LEU A 85 2.82 -4.77 5.35
CA LEU A 85 3.78 -3.70 5.05
C LEU A 85 5.01 -4.23 4.30
N SER A 86 5.49 -5.43 4.65
CA SER A 86 6.60 -6.09 3.96
C SER A 86 6.27 -6.44 2.51
N LEU A 87 5.07 -6.98 2.27
CA LEU A 87 4.58 -7.21 0.91
C LEU A 87 4.44 -5.89 0.17
N PHE A 88 3.69 -4.94 0.73
CA PHE A 88 3.47 -3.61 0.14
C PHE A 88 4.78 -2.91 -0.26
N LYS A 89 5.82 -2.97 0.60
CA LYS A 89 7.16 -2.47 0.28
C LYS A 89 7.74 -3.08 -1.00
N LYS A 90 7.68 -4.41 -1.16
CA LYS A 90 8.22 -5.09 -2.35
C LYS A 90 7.54 -4.63 -3.64
N TYR A 91 6.25 -4.33 -3.58
CA TYR A 91 5.52 -3.81 -4.75
C TYR A 91 5.89 -2.37 -5.06
N LEU A 92 6.08 -1.55 -4.04
CA LEU A 92 6.60 -0.19 -4.24
C LEU A 92 8.01 -0.20 -4.81
N GLU A 93 8.86 -1.16 -4.40
CA GLU A 93 10.19 -1.34 -5.01
C GLU A 93 10.08 -1.67 -6.50
N GLN A 94 9.15 -2.55 -6.89
CA GLN A 94 8.88 -2.85 -8.30
C GLN A 94 8.38 -1.61 -9.05
N LEU A 95 7.41 -0.90 -8.49
CA LEU A 95 6.87 0.35 -9.05
C LEU A 95 7.99 1.35 -9.28
N PHE A 96 8.72 1.75 -8.24
CA PHE A 96 9.77 2.75 -8.35
C PHE A 96 10.88 2.32 -9.31
N ASN A 97 11.21 1.02 -9.38
CA ASN A 97 12.22 0.52 -10.31
C ASN A 97 11.82 0.69 -11.79
N GLU A 98 10.53 0.69 -12.14
CA GLU A 98 10.04 0.97 -13.49
C GLU A 98 10.23 2.44 -13.91
N PHE A 99 10.14 3.36 -12.93
CA PHE A 99 10.25 4.80 -13.16
C PHE A 99 11.69 5.33 -13.02
N MET A 100 12.59 4.52 -12.46
CA MET A 100 14.00 4.90 -12.29
C MET A 100 14.85 4.43 -13.48
N THR A 101 15.63 5.36 -14.03
CA THR A 101 16.67 5.01 -15.00
C THR A 101 17.79 4.22 -14.33
N ASN A 102 18.63 3.54 -15.11
CA ASN A 102 19.77 2.79 -14.58
C ASN A 102 20.96 3.69 -14.18
N GLU A 103 20.82 5.00 -14.33
CA GLU A 103 21.85 5.96 -13.96
C GLU A 103 21.77 6.23 -12.46
N SER A 104 22.94 6.27 -11.83
CA SER A 104 23.03 6.67 -10.43
C SER A 104 22.62 8.14 -10.32
N LEU A 105 21.52 8.44 -9.61
CA LEU A 105 21.19 9.81 -9.22
C LEU A 105 22.36 10.37 -8.43
N ASP A 106 23.13 11.28 -9.03
CA ASP A 106 24.32 11.89 -8.44
C ASP A 106 25.31 10.90 -7.77
N GLY A 107 25.48 9.72 -8.37
CA GLY A 107 26.38 8.67 -7.86
C GLY A 107 25.75 7.75 -6.80
N ILE A 108 24.46 7.92 -6.46
CA ILE A 108 23.71 7.02 -5.57
C ILE A 108 23.26 5.78 -6.34
N PRO A 109 23.52 4.56 -5.84
CA PRO A 109 23.05 3.33 -6.48
C PRO A 109 21.52 3.29 -6.61
N LYS A 110 21.04 2.82 -7.76
CA LYS A 110 19.60 2.71 -8.07
C LYS A 110 18.86 1.92 -6.97
N GLU A 111 19.42 0.79 -6.53
CA GLU A 111 18.80 -0.04 -5.50
C GLU A 111 18.61 0.69 -4.17
N TYR A 112 19.51 1.62 -3.83
CA TYR A 112 19.39 2.42 -2.63
C TYR A 112 18.22 3.38 -2.72
N VAL A 113 18.09 4.10 -3.85
CA VAL A 113 17.00 5.06 -4.09
C VAL A 113 15.65 4.33 -4.06
N VAL A 114 15.53 3.20 -4.76
CA VAL A 114 14.31 2.40 -4.81
C VAL A 114 13.92 1.92 -3.40
N ASN A 115 14.87 1.37 -2.64
CA ASN A 115 14.61 0.92 -1.27
C ASN A 115 14.23 2.09 -0.35
N HIS A 116 14.89 3.25 -0.49
CA HIS A 116 14.62 4.44 0.30
C HIS A 116 13.21 4.98 0.03
N MET A 117 12.84 5.15 -1.24
CA MET A 117 11.50 5.61 -1.63
C MET A 117 10.42 4.64 -1.19
N ALA A 118 10.60 3.34 -1.42
CA ALA A 118 9.64 2.32 -0.98
C ALA A 118 9.48 2.32 0.55
N GLY A 119 10.57 2.33 1.29
CA GLY A 119 10.54 2.39 2.75
C GLY A 119 9.89 3.67 3.29
N GLY A 120 10.26 4.82 2.74
CA GLY A 120 9.69 6.11 3.10
C GLY A 120 8.18 6.19 2.82
N PHE A 121 7.73 5.62 1.70
CA PHE A 121 6.31 5.61 1.37
C PHE A 121 5.51 4.66 2.27
N VAL A 122 6.07 3.50 2.62
CA VAL A 122 5.47 2.58 3.60
C VAL A 122 5.25 3.26 4.95
N GLU A 123 6.26 3.98 5.46
CA GLU A 123 6.13 4.72 6.72
C GLU A 123 5.15 5.90 6.58
N THR A 124 5.08 6.55 5.42
CA THR A 124 4.08 7.59 5.12
C THR A 124 2.65 7.03 5.22
N VAL A 125 2.39 5.90 4.59
CA VAL A 125 1.07 5.23 4.61
C VAL A 125 0.72 4.77 6.03
N LYS A 126 1.67 4.17 6.75
CA LYS A 126 1.49 3.74 8.13
C LYS A 126 1.14 4.90 9.05
N TRP A 127 1.86 6.02 8.95
CA TRP A 127 1.54 7.24 9.68
C TRP A 127 0.15 7.75 9.32
N TRP A 128 -0.20 7.80 8.03
CA TRP A 128 -1.50 8.26 7.57
C TRP A 128 -2.64 7.41 8.13
N ILE A 129 -2.51 6.08 8.14
CA ILE A 129 -3.51 5.17 8.72
C ILE A 129 -3.66 5.38 10.23
N GLN A 130 -2.55 5.56 10.95
CA GLN A 130 -2.55 5.83 12.39
C GLN A 130 -3.22 7.16 12.74
N ASN A 131 -3.16 8.13 11.84
CA ASN A 131 -3.81 9.45 11.96
C ASN A 131 -5.16 9.50 11.25
N ASP A 132 -5.87 8.36 11.22
CA ASP A 132 -7.21 8.21 10.66
C ASP A 132 -7.35 8.71 9.21
N MET A 133 -6.29 8.60 8.42
CA MET A 133 -6.24 9.01 7.02
C MET A 133 -6.78 10.43 6.78
N ALA A 134 -6.35 11.38 7.62
CA ALA A 134 -6.89 12.75 7.63
C ALA A 134 -6.65 13.51 6.32
N GLN A 135 -5.47 13.35 5.71
CA GLN A 135 -5.12 13.98 4.44
C GLN A 135 -5.87 13.33 3.25
N SER A 136 -6.11 14.09 2.19
CA SER A 136 -6.51 13.51 0.91
C SER A 136 -5.35 12.72 0.27
N PRO A 137 -5.65 11.74 -0.61
CA PRO A 137 -4.63 11.07 -1.44
C PRO A 137 -3.68 12.06 -2.13
N GLU A 138 -4.21 13.13 -2.74
CA GLU A 138 -3.43 14.16 -3.43
C GLU A 138 -2.52 14.93 -2.48
N GLU A 139 -3.03 15.33 -1.31
CA GLU A 139 -2.23 16.03 -0.31
C GLU A 139 -1.05 15.18 0.15
N LEU A 140 -1.28 13.89 0.42
CA LEU A 140 -0.25 12.98 0.90
C LEU A 140 0.77 12.65 -0.20
N THR A 141 0.32 12.45 -1.46
CA THR A 141 1.21 12.37 -2.63
C THR A 141 2.11 13.60 -2.69
N ARG A 142 1.52 14.80 -2.60
CA ARG A 142 2.26 16.06 -2.66
C ARG A 142 3.31 16.15 -1.55
N TYR A 143 2.98 15.77 -0.31
CA TYR A 143 3.92 15.79 0.82
C TYR A 143 5.11 14.86 0.56
N PHE A 144 4.83 13.64 0.08
CA PHE A 144 5.85 12.65 -0.22
C PHE A 144 6.85 13.16 -1.26
N PHE A 145 6.38 13.69 -2.40
CA PHE A 145 7.27 14.18 -3.45
C PHE A 145 7.97 15.50 -3.09
N ILE A 146 7.33 16.41 -2.35
CA ILE A 146 8.00 17.63 -1.87
C ILE A 146 9.20 17.28 -0.99
N LEU A 147 9.04 16.34 -0.05
CA LEU A 147 10.14 15.92 0.81
C LEU A 147 11.28 15.33 -0.03
N HIS A 148 10.98 14.46 -0.99
CA HIS A 148 12.01 13.87 -1.85
C HIS A 148 12.70 14.90 -2.75
N ARG A 149 12.04 16.00 -3.13
CA ARG A 149 12.65 17.12 -3.88
C ARG A 149 13.45 18.12 -3.01
N LEU A 150 13.32 18.08 -1.69
CA LEU A 150 14.04 19.00 -0.79
C LEU A 150 15.39 18.45 -0.31
N TYR A 151 15.59 17.13 -0.43
CA TYR A 151 16.80 16.44 0.01
C TYR A 151 17.60 15.80 -1.15
N HIS A 152 17.16 16.00 -2.39
CA HIS A 152 17.83 15.66 -3.65
C HIS A 152 17.80 16.89 -4.55
#